data_AF-A0A2V5P4W0-F1
#
_entry.id   AF-A0A2V5P4W0-F1
#
_cell.length_a   1.000
_cell.length_b   1.000
_cell.length_c   1.000
_cell.angle_alpha   90.00
_cell.angle_beta   90.00
_cell.angle_gamma   90.00
#
_symmetry.space_group_name_H-M   'P 1'
#
loop_
_entity.id
_entity.type
_entity.pdbx_description
1 polymer ?
#
loop_
_entity_poly.entity_id
_entity_poly.type
_entity_poly.pdbx_seq_one_letter_code
_entity_poly.pdbx_strand_id
1 'polypeptide(L)' 'HVGGARSLKPIYERQVFGRGVMLFENVDRDQLAALGEVRTPSIADLFVAVMSPPSRDAARQVDQVGAPR' A
#
# COMPACT_ATOMS: atom_id res chain seq x y z
N HIS A 1 1.98 -12.54 -5.17
CA HIS A 1 1.84 -11.19 -5.77
C HIS A 1 2.20 -10.05 -4.80
N VAL A 2 1.73 -10.02 -3.54
CA VAL A 2 2.04 -8.92 -2.57
C VAL A 2 3.54 -8.68 -2.31
N GLY A 3 4.37 -9.72 -2.32
CA GLY A 3 5.82 -9.59 -2.08
C GLY A 3 6.58 -8.80 -3.16
N GLY A 4 6.13 -8.83 -4.42
CA GLY A 4 6.78 -8.11 -5.51
C GLY A 4 6.50 -6.60 -5.48
N ALA A 5 5.30 -6.22 -5.06
CA ALA A 5 4.89 -4.82 -4.96
C ALA A 5 5.63 -4.06 -3.84
N ARG A 6 5.93 -4.73 -2.71
CA ARG A 6 6.71 -4.12 -1.62
C ARG A 6 8.17 -3.84 -2.00
N SER A 7 8.74 -4.59 -2.93
CA SER A 7 10.11 -4.34 -3.44
C SER A 7 10.23 -3.02 -4.22
N LEU A 8 9.11 -2.49 -4.73
CA LEU A 8 9.06 -1.22 -5.45
C LEU A 8 9.04 0.02 -4.54
N LYS A 9 9.17 -0.17 -3.21
CA LYS A 9 9.19 0.91 -2.21
C LYS A 9 8.00 1.87 -2.37
N PRO A 10 6.76 1.40 -2.11
CA PRO A 10 5.61 2.29 -2.13
C PRO A 10 5.81 3.45 -1.14
N ILE A 11 5.41 4.65 -1.55
CA ILE A 11 5.44 5.84 -0.70
C ILE A 11 4.37 5.79 0.39
N TYR A 12 3.32 5.01 0.16
CA TYR A 12 2.21 4.85 1.08
C TYR A 12 1.55 3.47 0.90
N GLU A 13 1.28 2.77 2.00
CA GLU A 13 0.55 1.49 2.01
C GLU A 13 -0.58 1.60 3.04
N ARG A 14 -1.80 1.21 2.67
CA ARG A 14 -2.93 1.09 3.61
C ARG A 14 -3.75 -0.16 3.34
N GLN A 15 -4.33 -0.72 4.39
CA GLN A 15 -5.32 -1.81 4.27
C GLN A 15 -6.73 -1.21 4.24
N VAL A 16 -7.49 -1.51 3.19
CA VAL A 16 -8.88 -1.07 3.03
C VAL A 16 -9.75 -2.29 2.79
N PHE A 17 -10.64 -2.62 3.73
CA PHE A 17 -11.55 -3.77 3.64
C PHE A 17 -10.85 -5.09 3.23
N GLY A 18 -9.69 -5.37 3.83
CA GLY A 18 -8.89 -6.57 3.55
C GLY A 18 -8.07 -6.53 2.25
N ARG A 19 -8.05 -5.40 1.55
CA ARG A 19 -7.19 -5.17 0.37
C ARG A 19 -6.07 -4.20 0.68
N GLY A 20 -4.84 -4.59 0.35
CA GLY A 20 -3.66 -3.72 0.44
C GLY A 20 -3.64 -2.75 -0.73
N VAL A 21 -3.81 -1.46 -0.44
CA VAL A 21 -3.65 -0.37 -1.40
C VAL A 21 -2.25 0.19 -1.22
N MET A 22 -1.47 0.18 -2.30
CA MET A 22 -0.12 0.73 -2.33
C MET A 22 -0.08 1.88 -3.33
N LEU A 23 0.51 3.01 -2.91
CA LEU A 23 0.75 4.16 -3.76
C LEU A 23 2.23 4.21 -4.10
N PHE A 24 2.52 4.37 -5.38
CA PHE A 24 3.86 4.44 -5.93
C PHE A 24 4.05 5.79 -6.61
N GLU A 25 5.25 6.34 -6.47
CA GLU A 25 5.67 7.56 -7.16
C GLU A 25 6.69 7.19 -8.23
N ASN A 26 6.51 7.73 -9.45
CA ASN A 26 7.44 7.54 -10.56
C ASN A 26 7.70 6.06 -10.97
N VAL A 27 6.67 5.21 -10.90
CA VAL A 27 6.71 3.81 -11.36
C VAL A 27 5.86 3.64 -12.61
N ASP A 28 6.32 2.80 -13.54
CA ASP A 28 5.62 2.48 -14.77
C ASP A 28 4.27 1.80 -14.50
N ARG A 29 3.21 2.30 -15.15
CA ARG A 29 1.84 1.79 -14.99
C ARG A 29 1.72 0.33 -15.42
N ASP A 30 2.43 -0.09 -16.46
CA ASP A 30 2.36 -1.46 -16.99
C ASP A 30 2.99 -2.46 -16.01
N GLN A 31 4.04 -2.05 -15.29
CA GLN A 31 4.62 -2.85 -14.21
C GLN A 31 3.66 -3.00 -13.03
N LEU A 32 2.91 -1.94 -12.70
CA LEU A 32 1.90 -1.99 -11.63
C LEU A 32 0.70 -2.86 -12.04
N ALA A 33 0.30 -2.82 -13.31
CA ALA A 33 -0.81 -3.63 -13.83
C ALA A 33 -0.53 -5.14 -13.76
N ALA A 34 0.74 -5.53 -13.87
CA ALA A 34 1.17 -6.91 -13.66
C ALA A 34 1.07 -7.38 -12.19
N LEU A 35 1.06 -6.45 -11.23
CA LEU A 35 1.01 -6.74 -9.80
C LEU A 35 -0.42 -6.74 -9.24
N GLY A 36 -1.37 -6.10 -9.92
CA GLY A 36 -2.78 -6.07 -9.53
C GLY A 36 -3.58 -4.95 -10.18
N GLU A 37 -4.72 -4.64 -9.57
CA GLU A 37 -5.61 -3.58 -10.05
C GLU A 37 -4.98 -2.19 -9.88
N VAL A 38 -4.75 -1.50 -11.00
CA VAL A 38 -4.22 -0.14 -11.01
C VAL A 38 -5.35 0.85 -11.21
N ARG A 39 -5.51 1.76 -10.25
CA ARG A 39 -6.47 2.85 -10.31
C ARG A 39 -5.78 4.20 -10.20
N THR A 40 -6.43 5.23 -10.74
CA THR A 40 -5.98 6.62 -10.55
C THR A 40 -6.27 7.05 -9.11
N PRO A 41 -5.25 7.49 -8.34
CA PRO A 41 -5.45 7.97 -6.98
C PRO A 41 -6.24 9.29 -6.95
N SER A 42 -6.99 9.54 -5.88
CA SER A 42 -7.65 10.83 -5.65
C SER A 42 -6.67 11.85 -5.06
N ILE A 43 -6.99 13.14 -5.16
CA ILE A 43 -6.15 14.20 -4.57
C ILE A 43 -6.01 14.05 -3.04
N ALA A 44 -7.05 13.56 -2.37
CA ALA A 44 -7.00 13.23 -0.95
C ALA A 44 -5.97 12.13 -0.64
N ASP A 45 -5.87 11.11 -1.51
CA ASP A 45 -4.88 10.04 -1.35
C ASP A 45 -3.45 10.59 -1.51
N LEU A 46 -3.24 11.54 -2.43
CA LEU A 46 -1.95 12.20 -2.62
C LEU A 46 -1.54 13.02 -1.40
N PHE A 47 -2.46 13.81 -0.83
CA PHE A 47 -2.19 14.58 0.40
C PHE A 47 -1.82 13.67 1.56
N VAL A 48 -2.57 12.59 1.78
CA VAL A 48 -2.29 11.62 2.84
C VAL A 48 -0.93 10.95 2.63
N ALA A 49 -0.59 10.61 1.39
CA ALA A 49 0.70 9.98 1.08
C ALA A 49 1.90 10.92 1.30
N VAL A 50 1.75 12.22 1.04
CA VAL A 50 2.82 13.21 1.26
C VAL A 50 2.94 13.63 2.73
N MET A 51 1.82 13.67 3.46
CA MET A 51 1.78 14.10 4.86
C MET A 51 2.01 12.96 5.86
N SER A 52 1.85 11.71 5.46
CA SER A 52 2.15 10.57 6.32
C SER A 52 3.65 10.29 6.26
N PRO A 53 4.37 10.20 7.40
CA PRO A 53 5.76 9.77 7.40
C PRO A 53 5.86 8.38 6.75
N PRO A 54 6.99 8.06 6.08
CA PRO A 54 7.18 6.77 5.42
C PRO A 54 6.95 5.69 6.46
N SER A 55 5.78 5.07 6.38
CA SER A 55 5.25 4.30 7.48
C SER A 55 6.04 3.01 7.52
N ARG A 56 6.93 2.90 8.51
CA ARG A 56 7.68 1.68 8.88
C ARG A 56 6.77 0.54 9.37
N ASP A 57 5.47 0.61 9.08
CA ASP A 57 4.43 -0.25 9.64
C ASP A 57 4.01 -1.40 8.71
N ALA A 58 4.90 -1.80 7.80
CA ALA A 58 4.70 -3.01 6.99
C ALA A 58 4.71 -4.32 7.81
N ALA A 59 5.05 -4.27 9.11
CA ALA A 59 5.26 -5.43 9.97
C ALA A 59 4.34 -5.53 11.21
N ARG A 60 3.48 -4.54 11.52
CA ARG A 60 2.72 -4.54 12.79
C ARG A 60 1.22 -4.82 12.67
N GLN A 61 0.67 -4.88 11.47
CA GLN A 61 -0.77 -5.12 11.24
C GLN A 61 -1.09 -6.55 10.77
N VAL A 62 -0.40 -7.58 11.31
CA VAL A 62 -0.79 -8.99 11.13
C VAL A 62 -0.93 -9.76 12.45
N ASP A 63 -0.80 -9.10 13.60
CA ASP A 63 -0.83 -9.74 14.94
C ASP A 63 -2.07 -9.39 15.80
N GLN A 64 -3.08 -8.70 15.25
CA GLN A 64 -4.28 -8.32 16.03
C GLN A 64 -5.59 -8.98 15.60
N VAL A 65 -5.52 -10.19 15.01
CA VAL A 65 -6.71 -11.04 14.86
C VAL A 65 -6.39 -12.44 15.36
N GLY A 66 -6.51 -12.65 16.67
CA GLY A 66 -6.47 -13.99 17.23
C GLY A 66 -6.08 -14.09 18.70
N ALA A 67 -6.99 -13.76 19.61
CA ALA A 67 -7.04 -14.45 20.91
C ALA A 67 -8.45 -14.32 21.52
N PRO A 68 -9.23 -15.42 21.64
CA PRO A 68 -10.41 -15.44 22.50
C PRO A 68 -9.99 -15.64 23.95
N ARG A 69 -10.41 -14.73 24.83
CA ARG A 69 -10.75 -15.03 26.23
C ARG A 69 -11.95 -14.18 26.65
#